data_AF-A0A2N2K9S7-F1
#
_entry.id   AF-A0A2N2K9S7-F1
#
_cell.length_a   1.000
_cell.length_b   1.000
_cell.length_c   1.000
_cell.angle_alpha   90.00
_cell.angle_beta   90.00
_cell.angle_gamma   90.00
#
_symmetry.space_group_name_H-M   'P 1'
#
loop_
_entity.id
_entity.type
_entity.pdbx_description
1 polymer ?
#
loop_
_entity_poly.entity_id
_entity_poly.type
_entity_poly.pdbx_seq_one_letter_code
_entity_poly.pdbx_strand_id
1 'polypeptide(L)'
;FADGGLLALGCNIWNLGIYPCFIAYPLIYKPIAGNGTSTQRLSMAAILGALIALQLGAFSVVLETLLSGKSELPFGTFVLFMQPIHLAIGLVEGFVTAGIISYVQNARPEFLENNDTSRPQASDIPVKNILIAFVIITGITGGTLSWFASTQPDGLEWSIEKITGKGELALQEKGIASVLQGIQEKTAFLPDYNFQPTSPAAARDEKPASWPAVAAGTSVAGLLGSTIVLGLVLLIGFGIRSFKKRQSS
;
A
#
# COMPACT_ATOMS: atom_id res chain seq x y z
N PHE A 1 -8.12 10.52 -1.59
CA PHE A 1 -6.91 11.35 -1.69
C PHE A 1 -6.58 11.80 -3.12
N ALA A 2 -7.36 11.40 -4.13
CA ALA A 2 -7.07 11.63 -5.56
C ALA A 2 -5.77 11.00 -6.10
N ASP A 3 -4.91 10.51 -5.22
CA ASP A 3 -3.74 9.71 -5.55
C ASP A 3 -4.13 8.34 -6.16
N GLY A 4 -3.62 8.05 -7.36
CA GLY A 4 -3.88 6.83 -8.13
C GLY A 4 -5.08 6.84 -9.07
N GLY A 5 -5.93 7.86 -9.05
CA GLY A 5 -7.00 8.11 -10.05
C GLY A 5 -8.13 7.07 -10.18
N LEU A 6 -9.39 7.50 -10.29
CA LEU A 6 -10.54 6.63 -10.60
C LEU A 6 -10.35 5.87 -11.93
N LEU A 7 -9.59 6.45 -12.86
CA LEU A 7 -9.29 5.85 -14.15
C LEU A 7 -8.34 4.66 -14.07
N ALA A 8 -7.40 4.67 -13.14
CA ALA A 8 -6.45 3.58 -12.93
C ALA A 8 -6.87 2.65 -11.78
N LEU A 9 -8.03 2.89 -11.14
CA LEU A 9 -8.51 2.08 -10.00
C LEU A 9 -8.50 0.57 -10.28
N GLY A 10 -8.95 0.15 -11.45
CA GLY A 10 -8.95 -1.27 -11.83
C GLY A 10 -7.53 -1.85 -11.92
N CYS A 11 -6.61 -1.13 -12.54
CA CYS A 11 -5.19 -1.49 -12.63
C CYS A 11 -4.55 -1.52 -11.23
N ASN A 12 -4.85 -0.53 -10.39
CA ASN A 12 -4.32 -0.47 -9.02
C ASN A 12 -4.82 -1.64 -8.16
N ILE A 13 -6.11 -1.99 -8.22
CA ILE A 13 -6.66 -3.15 -7.52
C ILE A 13 -5.99 -4.45 -8.00
N TRP A 14 -5.74 -4.58 -9.30
CA TRP A 14 -5.04 -5.73 -9.85
C TRP A 14 -3.59 -5.80 -9.33
N ASN A 15 -2.85 -4.71 -9.49
CA ASN A 15 -1.42 -4.65 -9.19
C ASN A 15 -1.10 -4.76 -7.70
N LEU A 16 -1.88 -4.08 -6.86
CA LEU A 16 -1.65 -3.99 -5.42
C LEU A 16 -2.55 -4.92 -4.59
N GLY A 17 -3.64 -5.43 -5.17
CA GLY A 17 -4.57 -6.32 -4.48
C GLY A 17 -4.43 -7.77 -4.93
N ILE A 18 -4.49 -8.02 -6.23
CA ILE A 18 -4.52 -9.40 -6.77
C ILE A 18 -3.16 -10.08 -6.64
N TYR A 19 -2.06 -9.45 -7.08
CA TYR A 19 -0.75 -10.09 -6.99
C TYR A 19 -0.35 -10.44 -5.55
N PRO A 20 -0.44 -9.56 -4.55
CA PRO A 20 -0.10 -9.92 -3.19
C PRO A 20 -1.00 -11.04 -2.62
N CYS A 21 -2.32 -10.89 -2.75
CA CYS A 21 -3.27 -11.77 -2.07
C CYS A 21 -3.44 -13.14 -2.74
N PHE A 22 -3.43 -13.19 -4.08
CA PHE A 22 -3.76 -14.41 -4.83
C PHE A 22 -2.57 -15.08 -5.51
N ILE A 23 -1.44 -14.39 -5.62
CA ILE A 23 -0.22 -14.95 -6.22
C ILE A 23 0.86 -15.09 -5.15
N ALA A 24 1.36 -13.98 -4.61
CA ALA A 24 2.48 -14.01 -3.68
C ALA A 24 2.14 -14.74 -2.38
N TYR A 25 0.98 -14.50 -1.77
CA TYR A 25 0.61 -15.19 -0.55
C TYR A 25 0.50 -16.72 -0.70
N PRO A 26 -0.33 -17.29 -1.61
CA PRO A 26 -0.48 -18.73 -1.71
C PRO A 26 0.70 -19.45 -2.36
N LEU A 27 1.41 -18.81 -3.32
CA LEU A 27 2.46 -19.47 -4.09
C LEU A 27 3.87 -19.23 -3.56
N ILE A 28 4.10 -18.13 -2.83
CA ILE A 28 5.43 -17.77 -2.32
C ILE A 28 5.44 -17.81 -0.79
N TYR A 29 4.61 -17.00 -0.14
CA TYR A 29 4.64 -16.87 1.32
C TYR A 29 4.29 -18.20 2.00
N LYS A 30 3.13 -18.77 1.68
CA LYS A 30 2.62 -19.98 2.34
C LYS A 30 3.55 -21.19 2.22
N PRO A 31 4.10 -21.54 1.03
CA PRO A 31 5.03 -22.67 0.91
C PRO A 31 6.34 -22.46 1.70
N ILE A 32 6.87 -21.23 1.71
CA ILE A 32 8.12 -20.92 2.40
C ILE A 32 7.91 -20.87 3.92
N ALA A 33 6.86 -20.18 4.39
CA ALA A 33 6.50 -20.06 5.79
C ALA A 33 6.19 -21.41 6.45
N GLY A 34 5.60 -22.35 5.70
CA GLY A 34 5.32 -23.70 6.18
C GLY A 34 4.33 -23.72 7.35
N ASN A 35 4.73 -24.33 8.46
CA ASN A 35 3.93 -24.46 9.68
C ASN A 35 3.95 -23.21 10.58
N GLY A 36 4.72 -22.17 10.22
CA GLY A 36 4.77 -20.91 10.96
C GLY A 36 5.60 -20.92 12.24
N THR A 37 6.40 -21.96 12.49
CA THR A 37 7.21 -22.05 13.73
C THR A 37 8.60 -21.43 13.58
N SER A 38 9.16 -21.38 12.37
CA SER A 38 10.51 -20.84 12.14
C SER A 38 10.47 -19.36 11.76
N THR A 39 11.01 -18.51 12.63
CA THR A 39 11.15 -17.05 12.39
C THR A 39 11.96 -16.75 11.13
N GLN A 40 13.01 -17.54 10.86
CA GLN A 40 13.82 -17.38 9.65
C GLN A 40 13.00 -17.68 8.39
N ARG A 41 12.19 -18.75 8.40
CA ARG A 41 11.31 -19.10 7.27
C ARG A 41 10.23 -18.04 7.06
N LEU A 42 9.63 -17.55 8.14
CA LEU A 42 8.63 -16.48 8.09
C LEU A 42 9.22 -15.18 7.52
N SER A 43 10.41 -14.80 7.97
CA SER A 43 11.10 -13.60 7.45
C SER A 43 11.43 -13.74 5.97
N MET A 44 11.96 -14.90 5.56
CA MET A 44 12.27 -15.18 4.16
C MET A 44 11.00 -15.20 3.29
N ALA A 45 9.90 -15.79 3.80
CA ALA A 45 8.61 -15.81 3.13
C ALA A 45 8.05 -14.39 2.93
N ALA A 46 8.17 -13.53 3.94
CA ALA A 46 7.73 -12.14 3.89
C ALA A 46 8.53 -11.33 2.86
N ILE A 47 9.86 -11.42 2.90
CA ILE A 47 10.75 -10.69 2.00
C ILE A 47 10.52 -11.14 0.55
N LEU A 48 10.54 -12.44 0.28
CA LEU A 48 10.34 -12.95 -1.09
C LEU A 48 8.92 -12.72 -1.58
N GLY A 49 7.91 -12.82 -0.71
CA GLY A 49 6.52 -12.52 -1.04
C GLY A 49 6.34 -11.06 -1.46
N ALA A 50 6.86 -10.12 -0.67
CA ALA A 50 6.81 -8.69 -0.98
C ALA A 50 7.55 -8.36 -2.29
N LEU A 51 8.77 -8.87 -2.45
CA LEU A 51 9.57 -8.66 -3.66
C LEU A 51 8.84 -9.15 -4.92
N ILE A 52 8.33 -10.38 -4.91
CA ILE A 52 7.67 -10.96 -6.08
C ILE A 52 6.35 -10.21 -6.37
N ALA A 53 5.56 -9.90 -5.34
CA ALA A 53 4.31 -9.17 -5.52
C ALA A 53 4.53 -7.80 -6.15
N LEU A 54 5.50 -7.03 -5.63
CA LEU A 54 5.79 -5.68 -6.11
C LEU A 54 6.43 -5.69 -7.50
N GLN A 55 7.27 -6.68 -7.81
CA GLN A 55 7.81 -6.81 -9.16
C GLN A 55 6.75 -7.16 -10.19
N LEU A 56 5.82 -8.07 -9.86
CA LEU A 56 4.69 -8.40 -10.71
C LEU A 56 3.77 -7.18 -10.90
N GLY A 57 3.44 -6.46 -9.83
CA GLY A 57 2.65 -5.23 -9.90
C GLY A 57 3.32 -4.16 -10.77
N ALA A 58 4.59 -3.87 -10.53
CA ALA A 58 5.36 -2.89 -11.30
C ALA A 58 5.50 -3.28 -12.78
N PHE A 59 5.68 -4.57 -13.06
CA PHE A 59 5.75 -5.06 -14.43
C PHE A 59 4.38 -4.97 -15.13
N SER A 60 3.30 -5.26 -14.40
CA SER A 60 1.94 -5.13 -14.89
C SER A 60 1.62 -3.68 -15.23
N VAL A 61 2.05 -2.71 -14.42
CA VAL A 61 1.92 -1.28 -14.77
C VAL A 61 2.58 -0.96 -16.12
N VAL A 62 3.76 -1.52 -16.40
CA VAL A 62 4.42 -1.33 -17.70
C VAL A 62 3.60 -1.95 -18.83
N LEU A 63 3.07 -3.16 -18.65
CA LEU A 63 2.23 -3.84 -19.63
C LEU A 63 0.90 -3.11 -19.86
N GLU A 64 0.22 -2.70 -18.81
CA GLU A 64 -1.04 -1.95 -18.85
C GLU A 64 -0.84 -0.62 -19.58
N THR A 65 0.26 0.07 -19.29
CA THR A 65 0.62 1.34 -19.95
C THR A 65 0.90 1.12 -21.43
N LEU A 66 1.65 0.08 -21.80
CA LEU A 66 1.91 -0.28 -23.19
C LEU A 66 0.61 -0.64 -23.93
N LEU A 67 -0.22 -1.49 -23.34
CA LEU A 67 -1.49 -1.95 -23.90
C LEU A 67 -2.54 -0.84 -23.96
N SER A 68 -2.41 0.20 -23.14
CA SER A 68 -3.28 1.38 -23.22
C SER A 68 -3.15 2.12 -24.56
N GLY A 69 -2.00 1.98 -25.24
CA GLY A 69 -1.70 2.69 -26.49
C GLY A 69 -1.56 4.21 -26.31
N LYS A 70 -1.52 4.72 -25.08
CA LYS A 70 -1.53 6.16 -24.77
C LYS A 70 -0.16 6.77 -24.51
N SER A 71 0.88 5.96 -24.41
CA SER A 71 2.22 6.42 -24.10
C SER A 71 3.21 5.94 -25.17
N GLU A 72 4.04 6.83 -25.69
CA GLU A 72 5.18 6.48 -26.54
C GLU A 72 6.40 6.01 -25.71
N LEU A 73 6.16 5.39 -24.55
CA LEU A 73 7.23 4.90 -23.69
C LEU A 73 7.84 3.64 -24.31
N PRO A 74 9.14 3.62 -24.65
CA PRO A 74 9.78 2.43 -25.16
C PRO A 74 9.74 1.33 -24.09
N PHE A 75 9.11 0.19 -24.40
CA PHE A 75 8.87 -0.89 -23.44
C PHE A 75 10.13 -1.28 -22.63
N GLY A 76 11.25 -1.53 -23.32
CA GLY A 76 12.49 -1.94 -22.66
C GLY A 76 13.04 -0.89 -21.70
N THR A 77 12.98 0.39 -22.09
CA THR A 77 13.42 1.51 -21.23
C THR A 77 12.50 1.68 -20.04
N PHE A 78 11.18 1.50 -20.22
CA PHE A 78 10.24 1.59 -19.11
C PHE A 78 10.41 0.45 -18.10
N VAL A 79 10.57 -0.79 -18.55
CA VAL A 79 10.93 -1.92 -17.68
C VAL A 79 12.24 -1.63 -16.92
N LEU A 80 13.25 -1.10 -17.62
CA LEU A 80 14.58 -0.82 -17.04
C LEU A 80 14.53 0.19 -15.89
N PHE A 81 13.67 1.20 -15.95
CA PHE A 81 13.53 2.17 -14.86
C PHE A 81 12.54 1.71 -13.78
N MET A 82 11.45 1.06 -14.18
CA MET A 82 10.37 0.69 -13.26
C MET A 82 10.78 -0.46 -12.32
N GLN A 83 11.40 -1.53 -12.85
CA GLN A 83 11.68 -2.74 -12.06
C GLN A 83 12.74 -2.53 -10.95
N PRO A 84 13.89 -1.85 -11.17
CA PRO A 84 14.90 -1.73 -10.13
C PRO A 84 14.45 -0.90 -8.92
N ILE A 85 13.67 0.16 -9.14
CA ILE A 85 13.12 0.96 -8.03
C ILE A 85 12.14 0.12 -7.22
N HIS A 86 11.23 -0.59 -7.88
CA HIS A 86 10.28 -1.46 -7.19
C HIS A 86 10.95 -2.66 -6.53
N LEU A 87 12.18 -3.04 -6.96
CA LEU A 87 13.00 -4.02 -6.26
C LEU A 87 13.46 -3.48 -4.92
N ALA A 88 13.97 -2.24 -4.90
CA ALA A 88 14.42 -1.59 -3.68
C ALA A 88 13.25 -1.35 -2.71
N ILE A 89 12.12 -0.85 -3.23
CA ILE A 89 10.89 -0.67 -2.44
C ILE A 89 10.41 -2.01 -1.89
N GLY A 90 10.35 -3.06 -2.71
CA GLY A 90 9.91 -4.38 -2.27
C GLY A 90 10.82 -5.03 -1.25
N LEU A 91 12.12 -4.73 -1.30
CA LEU A 91 13.06 -5.20 -0.28
C LEU A 91 12.78 -4.53 1.07
N VAL A 92 12.60 -3.20 1.08
CA VAL A 92 12.26 -2.44 2.30
C VAL A 92 10.92 -2.92 2.87
N GLU A 93 9.88 -3.04 2.03
CA GLU A 93 8.57 -3.53 2.42
C GLU A 93 8.64 -4.95 3.00
N GLY A 94 9.45 -5.81 2.38
CA GLY A 94 9.73 -7.15 2.86
C GLY A 94 10.34 -7.19 4.26
N PHE A 95 11.31 -6.31 4.55
CA PHE A 95 11.91 -6.20 5.88
C PHE A 95 10.93 -5.67 6.93
N VAL A 96 10.15 -4.65 6.57
CA VAL A 96 9.10 -4.11 7.45
C VAL A 96 8.08 -5.21 7.79
N THR A 97 7.61 -5.94 6.77
CA THR A 97 6.66 -7.05 6.92
C THR A 97 7.25 -8.17 7.77
N ALA A 98 8.50 -8.57 7.54
CA ALA A 98 9.20 -9.57 8.35
C ALA A 98 9.32 -9.15 9.83
N GLY A 99 9.60 -7.87 10.09
CA GLY A 99 9.64 -7.30 11.44
C GLY A 99 8.29 -7.37 12.15
N ILE A 100 7.20 -7.02 11.46
CA ILE A 100 5.83 -7.11 11.99
C ILE A 100 5.48 -8.57 12.31
N ILE A 101 5.75 -9.50 11.39
CA ILE A 101 5.49 -10.93 11.58
C ILE A 101 6.28 -11.46 12.77
N SER A 102 7.56 -11.11 12.89
CA SER A 102 8.42 -11.55 14.00
C SER A 102 7.93 -11.00 15.34
N TYR A 103 7.48 -9.75 15.39
CA TYR A 103 6.86 -9.17 16.59
C TYR A 103 5.59 -9.93 16.99
N VAL A 104 4.71 -10.22 16.03
CA VAL A 104 3.47 -10.97 16.27
C VAL A 104 3.80 -12.40 16.73
N GLN A 105 4.77 -13.07 16.11
CA GLN A 105 5.19 -14.41 16.50
C GLN A 105 5.68 -14.46 17.95
N ASN A 106 6.48 -13.48 18.36
CA ASN A 106 7.01 -13.41 19.73
C ASN A 106 5.94 -13.03 20.76
N ALA A 107 4.98 -12.18 20.40
CA ALA A 107 3.92 -11.76 21.31
C ALA A 107 2.79 -12.81 21.42
N ARG A 108 2.48 -13.50 20.32
CA ARG A 108 1.33 -14.38 20.10
C ARG A 108 1.61 -15.45 19.03
N PRO A 109 2.43 -16.47 19.34
CA PRO A 109 2.76 -17.53 18.38
C PRO A 109 1.53 -18.26 17.84
N GLU A 110 0.44 -18.32 18.62
CA GLU A 110 -0.82 -18.98 18.25
C GLU A 110 -1.52 -18.39 17.02
N PHE A 111 -1.16 -17.17 16.58
CA PHE A 111 -1.73 -16.58 15.36
C PHE A 111 -1.07 -17.05 14.07
N LEU A 112 0.15 -17.59 14.16
CA LEU A 112 0.95 -17.99 12.99
C LEU A 112 1.13 -19.51 12.89
N GLU A 113 1.03 -20.22 14.01
CA GLU A 113 1.11 -21.66 14.05
C GLU A 113 -0.17 -22.31 13.50
N ASN A 114 -0.04 -23.07 12.42
CA ASN A 114 -1.13 -23.88 11.87
C ASN A 114 -1.26 -25.18 12.68
N ASN A 115 -1.86 -25.14 13.87
CA ASN A 115 -2.09 -26.33 14.67
C ASN A 115 -3.60 -26.58 14.87
N ASP A 116 -4.11 -27.63 14.20
CA ASP A 116 -5.46 -28.21 14.40
C ASP A 116 -5.57 -28.99 15.74
N THR A 117 -4.50 -29.09 16.52
CA THR A 117 -4.52 -29.80 17.81
C THR A 117 -3.55 -29.14 18.79
N SER A 118 -4.00 -28.99 20.04
CA SER A 118 -3.21 -28.85 21.28
C SER A 118 -3.02 -27.45 21.89
N ARG A 119 -3.95 -27.14 22.82
CA ARG A 119 -3.91 -26.19 23.94
C ARG A 119 -3.81 -24.68 23.61
N PRO A 120 -4.65 -23.84 24.25
CA PRO A 120 -4.38 -22.41 24.28
C PRO A 120 -3.07 -22.21 25.03
N GLN A 121 -1.99 -21.91 24.31
CA GLN A 121 -0.80 -21.39 24.95
C GLN A 121 -1.21 -20.06 25.57
N ALA A 122 -1.26 -20.01 26.90
CA ALA A 122 -1.59 -18.82 27.65
C ALA A 122 -0.48 -17.81 27.37
N SER A 123 -0.76 -16.94 26.42
CA SER A 123 0.14 -15.90 26.00
C SER A 123 -0.08 -14.72 26.97
N ASP A 124 0.98 -14.18 27.58
CA ASP A 124 0.84 -13.31 28.77
C ASP A 124 0.20 -11.94 28.46
N ILE A 125 0.33 -11.45 27.22
CA ILE A 125 -0.09 -10.10 26.81
C ILE A 125 -1.49 -10.05 26.17
N PRO A 126 -2.58 -9.68 26.87
CA PRO A 126 -3.94 -9.76 26.31
C PRO A 126 -4.06 -9.12 24.91
N VAL A 127 -4.79 -9.77 23.99
CA VAL A 127 -4.94 -9.32 22.57
C VAL A 127 -5.32 -7.85 22.46
N LYS A 128 -6.08 -7.32 23.43
CA LYS A 128 -6.41 -5.90 23.55
C LYS A 128 -5.17 -5.00 23.56
N ASN A 129 -4.10 -5.39 24.27
CA ASN A 129 -2.87 -4.60 24.37
C ASN A 129 -2.11 -4.58 23.04
N ILE A 130 -2.12 -5.69 22.30
CA ILE A 130 -1.51 -5.77 20.96
C ILE A 130 -2.29 -4.88 19.98
N LEU A 131 -3.63 -4.94 20.02
CA LEU A 131 -4.47 -4.04 19.22
C LEU A 131 -4.22 -2.57 19.57
N ILE A 132 -4.12 -2.23 20.85
CA ILE A 132 -3.78 -0.86 21.29
C ILE A 132 -2.41 -0.45 20.76
N ALA A 133 -1.40 -1.33 20.82
CA ALA A 133 -0.07 -1.04 20.28
C ALA A 133 -0.13 -0.76 18.77
N PHE A 134 -0.84 -1.57 17.99
CA PHE A 134 -1.04 -1.32 16.57
C PHE A 134 -1.81 -0.02 16.30
N VAL A 135 -2.84 0.30 17.08
CA VAL A 135 -3.58 1.57 16.95
C VAL A 135 -2.66 2.77 17.21
N ILE A 136 -1.85 2.70 18.27
CA ILE A 136 -0.89 3.77 18.62
C ILE A 136 0.14 3.93 17.50
N ILE A 137 0.78 2.84 17.07
CA ILE A 137 1.77 2.86 15.98
C ILE A 137 1.13 3.42 14.71
N THR A 138 -0.06 2.97 14.35
CA THR A 138 -0.81 3.43 13.17
C THR A 138 -1.13 4.93 13.24
N GLY A 139 -1.52 5.41 14.42
CA GLY A 139 -1.78 6.84 14.65
C GLY A 139 -0.51 7.69 14.56
N ILE A 140 0.60 7.22 15.13
CA ILE A 140 1.90 7.90 15.02
C ILE A 140 2.36 7.90 13.56
N THR A 141 2.31 6.76 12.87
CA THR A 141 2.73 6.68 11.47
C THR A 141 1.88 7.58 10.56
N GLY A 142 0.55 7.55 10.69
CA GLY A 142 -0.33 8.41 9.89
C GLY A 142 -0.24 9.89 10.25
N GLY A 143 0.00 10.23 11.52
CA GLY A 143 0.01 11.62 11.99
C GLY A 143 1.36 12.32 11.83
N THR A 144 2.46 11.67 12.25
CA THR A 144 3.79 12.28 12.33
C THR A 144 4.75 11.80 11.27
N LEU A 145 4.74 10.50 10.92
CA LEU A 145 5.66 10.00 9.88
C LEU A 145 5.23 10.42 8.47
N SER A 146 3.96 10.78 8.26
CA SER A 146 3.48 11.37 7.01
C SER A 146 4.16 12.70 6.66
N TRP A 147 4.68 13.46 7.61
CA TRP A 147 5.49 14.66 7.34
C TRP A 147 6.84 14.36 6.68
N PHE A 148 7.32 13.14 6.85
CA PHE A 148 8.56 12.66 6.26
C PHE A 148 8.32 11.94 4.93
N ALA A 149 7.08 11.95 4.43
CA ALA A 149 6.78 11.48 3.08
C ALA A 149 7.69 12.19 2.07
N SER A 150 8.14 11.42 1.08
CA SER A 150 9.01 11.93 0.03
C SER A 150 8.29 13.03 -0.76
N THR A 151 8.98 14.13 -1.00
CA THR A 151 8.54 15.19 -1.93
C THR A 151 9.03 14.94 -3.36
N GLN A 152 9.75 13.84 -3.58
CA GLN A 152 10.24 13.40 -4.89
C GLN A 152 9.17 12.53 -5.58
N PRO A 153 9.19 12.47 -6.93
CA PRO A 153 8.26 11.64 -7.69
C PRO A 153 8.30 10.19 -7.21
N ASP A 154 7.15 9.53 -7.30
CA ASP A 154 7.05 8.11 -6.97
C ASP A 154 7.80 7.24 -8.01
N GLY A 155 7.85 5.92 -7.80
CA GLY A 155 8.57 5.02 -8.70
C GLY A 155 8.05 5.02 -10.14
N LEU A 156 6.77 5.30 -10.34
CA LEU A 156 6.13 5.38 -11.65
C LEU A 156 6.44 6.71 -12.33
N GLU A 157 6.15 7.82 -11.65
CA GLU A 157 6.41 9.19 -12.10
C GLU A 157 7.89 9.39 -12.41
N TRP A 158 8.78 8.91 -11.54
CA TRP A 158 10.23 8.99 -11.76
C TRP A 158 10.63 8.24 -13.04
N SER A 159 10.03 7.07 -13.28
CA SER A 159 10.32 6.27 -14.47
C SER A 159 9.82 6.98 -15.74
N ILE A 160 8.64 7.60 -15.69
CA ILE A 160 8.08 8.38 -16.80
C ILE A 160 8.92 9.65 -17.05
N GLU A 161 9.34 10.34 -15.99
CA GLU A 161 10.20 11.53 -16.05
C GLU A 161 11.53 11.20 -16.72
N LYS A 162 12.17 10.07 -16.36
CA LYS A 162 13.44 9.64 -16.96
C LYS A 162 13.33 9.32 -18.46
N ILE A 163 12.15 8.95 -18.93
CA ILE A 163 11.95 8.55 -20.33
C ILE A 163 11.48 9.74 -21.18
N THR A 164 10.56 10.54 -20.66
CA THR A 164 9.87 11.58 -21.43
C THR A 164 10.37 12.99 -21.13
N GLY A 165 11.12 13.18 -20.04
CA GLY A 165 11.47 14.49 -19.50
C GLY A 165 10.28 15.25 -18.89
N LYS A 166 9.12 14.60 -18.75
CA LYS A 166 7.90 15.12 -18.11
C LYS A 166 7.48 14.19 -16.99
N GLY A 167 7.05 14.73 -15.84
CA GLY A 167 6.66 13.92 -14.68
C GLY A 167 5.41 13.07 -14.90
N GLU A 168 4.52 13.49 -15.81
CA GLU A 168 3.24 12.83 -16.04
C GLU A 168 2.90 12.66 -17.53
N LEU A 169 2.10 11.64 -17.84
CA LEU A 169 1.54 11.42 -19.17
C LEU A 169 0.37 12.37 -19.43
N ALA A 170 0.20 12.80 -20.69
CA ALA A 170 -0.87 13.71 -21.07
C ALA A 170 -2.26 13.10 -20.77
N LEU A 171 -3.05 13.80 -19.95
CA LEU A 171 -4.42 13.43 -19.62
C LEU A 171 -5.31 13.50 -20.87
N GLN A 172 -6.24 12.54 -20.97
CA GLN A 172 -7.14 12.46 -22.10
C GLN A 172 -8.28 13.49 -21.97
N GLU A 173 -8.20 14.56 -22.75
CA GLU A 173 -9.11 15.72 -22.67
C GLU A 173 -10.56 15.44 -23.10
N LYS A 174 -10.85 14.27 -23.70
CA LYS A 174 -12.19 13.93 -24.24
C LYS A 174 -12.61 12.49 -23.92
N GLY A 175 -13.89 12.32 -23.60
CA GLY A 175 -14.53 11.01 -23.40
C GLY A 175 -14.75 10.64 -21.93
N ILE A 176 -14.98 9.36 -21.65
CA ILE A 176 -15.27 8.85 -20.30
C ILE A 176 -14.17 9.21 -19.29
N ALA A 177 -12.92 9.32 -19.77
CA ALA A 177 -11.78 9.79 -18.98
C ALA A 177 -12.04 11.15 -18.32
N SER A 178 -12.46 12.15 -19.11
CA SER A 178 -12.78 13.49 -18.62
C SER A 178 -13.96 13.53 -17.65
N VAL A 179 -14.95 12.64 -17.83
CA VAL A 179 -16.11 12.55 -16.92
C VAL A 179 -15.69 11.98 -15.57
N LEU A 180 -14.92 10.90 -15.56
CA LEU A 180 -14.41 10.29 -14.34
C LEU A 180 -13.42 11.22 -13.62
N GLN A 181 -12.61 11.97 -14.37
CA GLN A 181 -11.76 13.02 -13.81
C GLN A 181 -12.61 14.12 -13.14
N GLY A 182 -13.65 14.63 -13.80
CA GLY A 182 -14.54 15.63 -13.21
C GLY A 182 -15.30 15.11 -11.97
N ILE A 183 -15.62 13.81 -11.91
CA ILE A 183 -16.16 13.18 -10.70
C ILE A 183 -15.10 13.10 -9.60
N GLN A 184 -13.88 12.69 -9.94
CA GLN A 184 -12.77 12.60 -9.00
C GLN A 184 -12.46 13.95 -8.38
N GLU A 185 -12.34 15.02 -9.18
CA GLU A 185 -12.08 16.38 -8.70
C GLU A 185 -13.18 16.86 -7.73
N LYS A 186 -14.45 16.57 -8.04
CA LYS A 186 -15.58 16.94 -7.17
C LYS A 186 -15.71 16.11 -5.89
N THR A 187 -15.19 14.89 -5.90
CA THR A 187 -15.30 13.94 -4.77
C THR A 187 -14.03 13.86 -3.91
N ALA A 188 -12.90 14.36 -4.43
CA ALA A 188 -11.63 14.38 -3.74
C ALA A 188 -11.65 15.38 -2.58
N PHE A 189 -11.96 14.89 -1.38
CA PHE A 189 -11.98 15.71 -0.15
C PHE A 189 -10.60 16.27 0.24
N LEU A 190 -9.53 15.50 0.00
CA LEU A 190 -8.14 15.86 0.26
C LEU A 190 -7.29 15.44 -0.95
N PRO A 191 -7.32 16.21 -2.06
CA PRO A 191 -6.47 15.93 -3.22
C PRO A 191 -5.00 16.08 -2.84
N ASP A 192 -4.16 15.16 -3.31
CA ASP A 192 -2.71 15.13 -3.07
C ASP A 192 -2.35 15.29 -1.58
N TYR A 193 -3.18 14.67 -0.73
CA TYR A 193 -3.03 14.69 0.73
C TYR A 193 -3.10 16.08 1.37
N ASN A 194 -3.67 17.07 0.68
CA ASN A 194 -3.79 18.44 1.18
C ASN A 194 -5.23 18.97 1.10
N PHE A 195 -5.50 20.09 1.77
CA PHE A 195 -6.80 20.77 1.70
C PHE A 195 -6.96 21.44 0.34
N GLN A 196 -8.18 21.41 -0.20
CA GLN A 196 -8.48 22.10 -1.45
C GLN A 196 -8.18 23.61 -1.32
N PRO A 197 -7.41 24.21 -2.24
CA PRO A 197 -7.13 25.63 -2.20
C PRO A 197 -8.42 26.43 -2.36
N THR A 198 -8.67 27.35 -1.43
CA THR A 198 -9.89 28.17 -1.36
C THR A 198 -9.95 29.28 -2.40
N SER A 199 -8.87 29.53 -3.15
CA SER A 199 -8.81 30.50 -4.25
C SER A 199 -7.69 30.16 -5.25
N PRO A 200 -7.85 30.45 -6.56
CA PRO A 200 -6.79 30.29 -7.56
C PRO A 200 -5.51 31.07 -7.26
N ALA A 201 -5.60 32.15 -6.47
CA ALA A 201 -4.44 32.91 -6.00
C ALA A 201 -3.64 32.14 -4.94
N ALA A 202 -4.31 31.39 -4.06
CA ALA A 202 -3.67 30.59 -3.01
C ALA A 202 -2.89 29.40 -3.59
N ALA A 203 -3.32 28.84 -4.73
CA ALA A 203 -2.60 27.78 -5.43
C ALA A 203 -1.28 28.26 -6.08
N ARG A 204 -1.13 29.57 -6.33
CA ARG A 204 0.09 30.15 -6.95
C ARG A 204 1.17 30.51 -5.93
N ASP A 205 0.81 30.61 -4.65
CA ASP A 205 1.72 30.92 -3.54
C ASP A 205 2.25 29.67 -2.81
N GLU A 206 1.98 28.47 -3.33
CA GLU A 206 2.56 27.23 -2.79
C GLU A 206 4.08 27.23 -3.01
N LYS A 207 4.81 27.47 -1.92
CA LYS A 207 6.26 27.36 -1.90
C LYS A 207 6.68 25.92 -2.21
N PRO A 208 7.82 25.71 -2.90
CA PRO A 208 8.34 24.35 -3.12
C PRO A 208 8.46 23.63 -1.79
N ALA A 209 7.96 22.40 -1.74
CA ALA A 209 7.88 21.61 -0.52
C ALA A 209 9.27 21.41 0.09
N SER A 210 9.52 22.03 1.25
CA SER A 210 10.73 21.79 2.05
C SER A 210 10.59 20.47 2.78
N TRP A 211 11.60 19.59 2.74
CA TRP A 211 11.59 18.34 3.49
C TRP A 211 12.15 18.54 4.92
N PRO A 212 11.47 18.09 6.00
CA PRO A 212 10.17 17.41 6.01
C PRO A 212 9.01 18.38 5.69
N ALA A 213 8.06 17.92 4.88
CA ALA A 213 6.92 18.70 4.39
C ALA A 213 5.81 18.71 5.46
N VAL A 214 6.05 19.46 6.54
CA VAL A 214 5.10 19.59 7.65
C VAL A 214 3.88 20.38 7.18
N ALA A 215 2.77 19.68 6.96
CA ALA A 215 1.51 20.27 6.56
C ALA A 215 0.35 19.68 7.39
N ALA A 216 -0.61 20.53 7.78
CA ALA A 216 -1.80 20.07 8.48
C ALA A 216 -2.63 19.11 7.62
N GLY A 217 -2.67 19.35 6.30
CA GLY A 217 -3.33 18.48 5.33
C GLY A 217 -2.78 17.04 5.37
N THR A 218 -1.46 16.87 5.35
CA THR A 218 -0.83 15.54 5.30
C THR A 218 -1.05 14.75 6.60
N SER A 219 -1.04 15.41 7.77
CA SER A 219 -1.43 14.75 9.03
C SER A 219 -2.89 14.31 9.03
N VAL A 220 -3.81 15.17 8.60
CA VAL A 220 -5.24 14.83 8.55
C VAL A 220 -5.47 13.70 7.55
N ALA A 221 -4.84 13.75 6.38
CA ALA A 221 -4.94 12.71 5.37
C ALA A 221 -4.40 11.37 5.87
N GLY A 222 -3.22 11.37 6.51
CA GLY A 222 -2.61 10.16 7.05
C GLY A 222 -3.40 9.56 8.22
N LEU A 223 -3.93 10.38 9.14
CA LEU A 223 -4.81 9.91 10.22
C LEU A 223 -6.15 9.38 9.72
N LEU A 224 -6.78 10.05 8.75
CA LEU A 224 -8.03 9.59 8.15
C LEU A 224 -7.82 8.27 7.40
N GLY A 225 -6.78 8.21 6.55
CA GLY A 225 -6.45 7.00 5.79
C GLY A 225 -6.17 5.81 6.71
N SER A 226 -5.37 6.02 7.75
CA SER A 226 -5.01 4.98 8.71
C SER A 226 -6.23 4.50 9.53
N THR A 227 -7.12 5.41 9.90
CA THR A 227 -8.39 5.09 10.58
C THR A 227 -9.32 4.26 9.69
N ILE A 228 -9.45 4.61 8.41
CA ILE A 228 -10.27 3.87 7.44
C ILE A 228 -9.74 2.45 7.26
N VAL A 229 -8.43 2.30 7.05
CA VAL A 229 -7.78 0.99 6.88
C VAL A 229 -7.97 0.14 8.13
N LEU A 230 -7.70 0.69 9.32
CA LEU A 230 -7.88 -0.02 10.58
C LEU A 230 -9.34 -0.45 10.79
N GLY A 231 -10.29 0.44 10.50
CA GLY A 231 -11.72 0.15 10.57
C GLY A 231 -12.12 -1.00 9.65
N LEU A 232 -11.66 -1.01 8.40
CA LEU A 232 -11.92 -2.10 7.45
C LEU A 232 -11.33 -3.43 7.92
N VAL A 233 -10.07 -3.43 8.39
CA VAL A 233 -9.41 -4.64 8.91
C VAL A 233 -10.19 -5.21 10.11
N LEU A 234 -10.62 -4.35 11.04
CA LEU A 234 -11.42 -4.77 12.20
C LEU A 234 -12.79 -5.30 11.80
N LEU A 235 -13.46 -4.67 10.83
CA LEU A 235 -14.75 -5.12 10.30
C LEU A 235 -14.65 -6.49 9.63
N ILE A 236 -13.63 -6.70 8.78
CA ILE A 236 -13.37 -7.99 8.13
C ILE A 236 -13.07 -9.05 9.20
N GLY A 237 -12.20 -8.74 10.16
CA GLY A 237 -11.85 -9.65 11.25
C GLY A 237 -13.08 -10.02 12.11
N PHE A 238 -13.93 -9.05 12.45
CA PHE A 238 -15.17 -9.29 13.18
C PHE A 238 -16.17 -10.12 12.38
N GLY A 239 -16.27 -9.87 11.06
CA GLY A 239 -17.06 -10.67 10.13
C GLY A 239 -16.63 -12.13 10.15
N ILE A 240 -15.35 -12.42 9.90
CA ILE A 240 -14.79 -13.78 9.91
C ILE A 240 -15.05 -14.47 11.27
N ARG A 241 -14.84 -13.77 12.39
CA ARG A 241 -15.09 -14.31 13.73
C ARG A 241 -16.57 -14.66 13.94
N SER A 242 -17.48 -13.81 13.47
CA SER A 242 -18.92 -14.01 13.60
C SER A 242 -19.41 -15.19 12.77
N PHE A 243 -18.86 -15.38 11.56
CA PHE A 243 -19.14 -16.54 10.72
C PHE A 243 -18.63 -17.85 11.35
N LYS A 244 -17.39 -17.86 11.89
CA LYS A 244 -16.86 -19.04 12.59
C LYS A 244 -17.70 -19.42 13.82
N LYS A 245 -18.14 -18.45 14.64
CA LYS A 245 -19.01 -18.72 15.80
C LYS A 245 -20.34 -19.34 15.40
N ARG A 246 -20.96 -18.88 14.31
CA ARG A 246 -22.23 -19.43 13.80
C ARG A 246 -22.11 -20.84 13.23
N GLN A 247 -20.95 -21.24 12.73
CA GLN A 247 -20.71 -22.62 12.28
C GLN A 247 -20.43 -23.58 13.44
N SER A 248 -20.02 -23.05 14.60
CA SER A 248 -19.73 -23.82 15.82
C SER A 248 -20.89 -23.90 16.82
N SER A 249 -22.05 -23.29 16.51
CA SER A 249 -23.29 -23.32 17.31
C SER A 249 -24.39 -23.99 16.52
#